data_AF-A0A251T2B7-F1
#
_entry.id   AF-A0A251T2B7-F1
#
_cell.length_a   1.000
_cell.length_b   1.000
_cell.length_c   1.000
_cell.angle_alpha   90.00
_cell.angle_beta   90.00
_cell.angle_gamma   90.00
#
_symmetry.space_group_name_H-M   'P 1'
#
loop_
_entity.id
_entity.type
_entity.pdbx_description
1 polymer ?
#
loop_
_entity_poly.entity_id
_entity_poly.type
_entity_poly.pdbx_seq_one_letter_code
_entity_poly.pdbx_strand_id
1 'polypeptide(L)'
;MNSTYKTLSSIFTRPHAGLTHRSSDLQQWRGIRVKIFNNNLERGLTFMQRIMQSSGIERMIKNEQIYHIKNSEKRILARKNLQRRLKSQDLARKLKSILVKKVRGY
;
A
#
# COMPACT_ATOMS: atom_id res chain seq x y z
N MET A 1 44.89 12.12 4.66
CA MET A 1 43.68 12.97 4.50
C MET A 1 42.54 12.36 5.29
N ASN A 2 42.40 12.93 6.50
CA ASN A 2 41.37 12.89 7.55
C ASN A 2 39.94 12.68 7.01
N SER A 3 38.94 12.18 7.74
CA SER A 3 38.76 11.62 9.08
C SER A 3 37.34 11.03 9.05
N THR A 4 37.14 9.88 9.71
CA THR A 4 35.84 9.27 9.95
C THR A 4 34.94 10.16 10.80
N TYR A 5 33.71 10.43 10.35
CA TYR A 5 32.62 10.76 11.28
C TYR A 5 31.35 10.02 10.87
N LYS A 6 31.03 9.03 11.69
CA LYS A 6 29.69 8.49 11.88
C LYS A 6 28.85 9.60 12.52
N THR A 7 27.64 9.84 12.04
CA THR A 7 26.63 10.58 12.82
C THR A 7 25.30 9.85 12.74
N LEU A 8 25.04 9.11 13.82
CA LEU A 8 23.74 8.57 14.19
C LEU A 8 22.94 9.68 14.89
N SER A 9 21.62 9.64 14.69
CA SER A 9 20.55 10.21 15.53
C SER A 9 20.54 11.71 15.83
N SER A 10 19.56 12.40 15.25
CA SER A 10 18.71 13.31 16.02
C SER A 10 17.24 12.98 15.74
N ILE A 11 16.78 11.97 16.46
CA ILE A 11 15.39 11.67 16.74
C ILE A 11 14.77 12.94 17.35
N PHE A 12 13.67 13.42 16.77
CA PHE A 12 12.75 14.40 17.37
C PHE A 12 13.39 15.60 18.08
N THR A 13 13.76 16.63 17.32
CA THR A 13 13.88 17.99 17.87
C THR A 13 12.92 18.88 17.09
N ARG A 14 11.74 19.12 17.68
CA ARG A 14 10.82 20.17 17.22
C ARG A 14 11.37 21.51 17.69
N PRO A 15 11.64 22.49 16.81
CA PRO A 15 11.62 23.88 17.21
C PRO A 15 10.22 24.43 16.99
N HIS A 16 9.54 24.79 18.08
CA HIS A 16 8.34 25.62 18.02
C HIS A 16 8.81 27.07 18.01
N ALA A 17 8.79 27.72 16.84
CA ALA A 17 8.98 29.17 16.73
C ALA A 17 8.39 29.69 15.40
N GLY A 18 7.54 30.71 15.50
CA GLY A 18 7.28 31.65 14.41
C GLY A 18 6.10 31.34 13.49
N LEU A 19 4.97 31.96 13.79
CA LEU A 19 3.86 32.17 12.88
C LEU A 19 4.36 32.79 11.55
N THR A 20 4.38 31.99 10.48
CA THR A 20 4.26 32.50 9.11
C THR A 20 3.07 31.80 8.47
N HIS A 21 2.15 32.63 8.01
CA HIS A 21 0.89 32.30 7.35
C HIS A 21 1.17 31.66 5.97
N ARG A 22 1.73 30.44 5.95
CA ARG A 22 2.10 29.73 4.71
C ARG A 22 2.06 28.19 4.83
N SER A 23 1.45 27.67 5.89
CA SER A 23 1.36 26.23 6.19
C SER A 23 -0.06 25.67 6.06
N SER A 24 -1.07 26.51 5.81
CA SER A 24 -2.46 26.07 5.54
C SER A 24 -2.61 25.38 4.17
N ASP A 25 -1.84 25.80 3.17
CA ASP A 25 -1.94 25.23 1.81
C ASP A 25 -1.18 23.90 1.66
N LEU A 26 -0.22 23.63 2.55
CA LEU A 26 0.56 22.39 2.56
C LEU A 26 -0.12 21.26 3.37
N GLN A 27 -1.12 21.57 4.20
CA GLN A 27 -1.66 20.62 5.19
C GLN A 27 -2.91 19.83 4.77
N GLN A 28 -3.42 19.92 3.54
CA GLN A 28 -4.58 19.10 3.14
C GLN A 28 -4.56 18.55 1.71
N TRP A 29 -3.39 18.12 1.22
CA TRP A 29 -3.36 17.15 0.12
C TRP A 29 -3.56 15.73 0.66
N ARG A 30 -4.73 15.48 1.27
CA ARG A 30 -5.16 14.13 1.65
C ARG A 30 -5.91 13.48 0.48
N GLY A 31 -5.57 12.23 0.16
CA GLY A 31 -6.24 11.42 -0.86
C GLY A 31 -5.48 11.27 -2.19
N ILE A 32 -5.99 10.40 -3.06
CA ILE A 32 -5.45 10.16 -4.40
C ILE A 32 -6.02 11.21 -5.33
N ARG A 33 -5.14 12.03 -5.93
CA ARG A 33 -5.50 13.06 -6.90
C ARG A 33 -4.76 12.81 -8.20
N VAL A 34 -5.42 13.08 -9.33
CA VAL A 34 -4.84 12.91 -10.66
C VAL A 34 -5.19 14.13 -11.50
N LYS A 35 -4.17 14.76 -12.10
CA LYS A 35 -4.38 15.80 -13.10
C LYS A 35 -4.71 15.13 -14.43
N ILE A 36 -5.80 15.56 -15.06
CA ILE A 36 -6.19 15.07 -16.38
C ILE A 36 -5.32 15.78 -17.42
N PHE A 37 -4.64 14.99 -18.25
CA PHE A 37 -3.84 15.49 -19.35
C PHE A 37 -4.53 15.21 -20.68
N ASN A 38 -4.35 16.12 -21.64
CA ASN A 38 -4.82 15.98 -23.02
C ASN A 38 -6.32 15.67 -23.14
N ASN A 39 -7.14 16.23 -22.24
CA ASN A 39 -8.57 15.98 -22.12
C ASN A 39 -8.97 14.49 -22.05
N ASN A 40 -8.04 13.60 -21.67
CA ASN A 40 -8.30 12.18 -21.59
C ASN A 40 -8.65 11.77 -20.15
N LEU A 41 -9.95 11.87 -19.85
CA LEU A 41 -10.50 11.50 -18.54
C LEU A 41 -10.33 10.00 -18.24
N GLU A 42 -10.58 9.12 -19.20
CA GLU A 42 -10.51 7.67 -19.01
C GLU A 42 -9.13 7.19 -18.54
N ARG A 43 -8.07 7.75 -19.15
CA ARG A 43 -6.69 7.48 -18.74
C ARG A 43 -6.42 7.99 -17.33
N GLY A 44 -6.92 9.18 -17.00
CA GLY A 44 -6.85 9.75 -15.65
C GLY A 44 -7.53 8.87 -14.60
N LEU A 45 -8.74 8.38 -14.90
CA LEU A 45 -9.51 7.49 -14.03
C LEU A 45 -8.86 6.12 -13.87
N THR A 46 -8.36 5.53 -14.96
CA THR A 46 -7.64 4.24 -14.91
C THR A 46 -6.38 4.36 -14.06
N PHE A 47 -5.65 5.48 -14.18
CA PHE A 47 -4.51 5.76 -13.33
C PHE A 47 -4.92 5.92 -11.86
N MET A 48 -5.96 6.69 -11.58
CA MET A 48 -6.51 6.86 -10.23
C MET A 48 -6.90 5.51 -9.62
N GLN A 49 -7.60 4.66 -10.37
CA GLN A 49 -8.00 3.33 -9.95
C GLN A 49 -6.79 2.46 -9.64
N ARG A 50 -5.75 2.46 -10.49
CA ARG A 50 -4.52 1.70 -10.24
C ARG A 50 -3.86 2.11 -8.92
N ILE A 51 -3.75 3.42 -8.65
CA ILE A 51 -3.17 3.93 -7.40
C ILE A 51 -4.06 3.58 -6.19
N MET A 52 -5.39 3.61 -6.36
CA MET A 52 -6.36 3.21 -5.34
C MET A 52 -6.24 1.72 -4.99
N GLN A 53 -6.02 0.88 -5.99
CA GLN A 53 -5.86 -0.56 -5.82
C GLN A 53 -4.52 -0.90 -5.17
N SER A 54 -3.42 -0.29 -5.63
CA SER A 54 -2.07 -0.56 -5.12
C SER A 54 -1.85 -0.06 -3.70
N SER A 55 -2.46 1.07 -3.34
CA SER A 55 -2.45 1.60 -1.96
C SER A 55 -3.26 0.73 -0.98
N GLY A 56 -4.08 -0.19 -1.51
CA GLY A 56 -4.95 -1.04 -0.70
C GLY A 56 -6.20 -0.34 -0.17
N ILE A 57 -6.42 0.94 -0.50
CA ILE A 57 -7.59 1.69 -0.02
C ILE A 57 -8.90 1.13 -0.58
N GLU A 58 -8.90 0.66 -1.83
CA GLU A 58 -10.05 -0.06 -2.40
C GLU A 58 -10.44 -1.26 -1.52
N ARG A 59 -9.45 -2.00 -1.01
CA ARG A 59 -9.70 -3.17 -0.16
C ARG A 59 -10.21 -2.75 1.21
N MET A 60 -9.74 -1.63 1.76
CA MET A 60 -10.24 -1.12 3.03
C MET A 60 -11.70 -0.68 2.90
N ILE A 61 -12.05 0.02 1.82
CA ILE A 61 -13.42 0.45 1.53
C ILE A 61 -14.34 -0.75 1.29
N LYS A 62 -13.94 -1.69 0.42
CA LYS A 62 -14.78 -2.87 0.11
C LYS A 62 -14.98 -3.82 1.29
N ASN A 63 -13.99 -3.91 2.18
CA ASN A 63 -14.06 -4.75 3.37
C ASN A 63 -14.46 -3.96 4.62
N GLU A 64 -15.11 -2.80 4.45
CA GLU A 64 -15.63 -2.02 5.55
C GLU A 64 -16.60 -2.85 6.38
N GLN A 65 -16.46 -2.76 7.70
CA GLN A 65 -17.21 -3.58 8.62
C GLN A 65 -18.54 -2.90 8.96
N ILE A 66 -19.64 -3.39 8.38
CA ILE A 66 -20.98 -2.84 8.58
C ILE A 66 -21.54 -3.17 9.99
N TYR A 67 -21.18 -4.34 10.54
CA TYR A 67 -21.68 -4.82 11.82
C TYR A 67 -20.53 -5.29 12.72
N HIS A 68 -20.76 -5.27 14.04
CA HIS A 68 -19.75 -5.71 15.00
C HIS A 68 -19.47 -7.22 14.91
N ILE A 69 -18.18 -7.57 14.89
CA ILE A 69 -17.67 -8.94 14.92
C ILE A 69 -16.86 -9.10 16.20
N LYS A 70 -17.17 -10.13 16.98
CA LYS A 70 -16.49 -10.41 18.24
C LYS A 70 -15.02 -10.82 18.01
N ASN A 71 -14.19 -10.68 19.03
CA ASN A 71 -12.75 -10.97 18.93
C ASN A 71 -12.45 -12.45 18.60
N SER A 72 -13.26 -13.38 19.10
CA SER A 72 -13.15 -14.81 18.77
C SER A 72 -13.32 -15.05 17.26
N GLU A 73 -14.32 -14.43 16.65
CA GLU A 73 -14.61 -14.52 15.22
C GLU A 73 -13.54 -13.82 14.38
N LYS A 74 -13.06 -12.64 14.81
CA LYS A 74 -11.94 -11.94 14.14
C LYS A 74 -10.71 -12.84 14.02
N ARG A 75 -10.36 -13.61 15.07
CA ARG A 75 -9.24 -14.56 15.06
C ARG A 75 -9.45 -15.69 14.04
N ILE A 76 -10.66 -16.23 13.98
CA ILE A 76 -11.00 -17.30 13.03
C ILE A 76 -10.92 -16.78 11.59
N LEU A 77 -11.44 -15.59 11.31
CA LEU A 77 -11.37 -14.95 9.99
C LEU A 77 -9.93 -14.69 9.56
N ALA A 78 -9.09 -14.16 10.46
CA ALA A 78 -7.67 -13.95 10.20
C ALA A 78 -6.95 -15.26 9.84
N ARG A 79 -7.21 -16.34 10.60
CA ARG A 79 -6.65 -17.68 10.33
C ARG A 79 -7.09 -18.21 8.96
N LYS A 80 -8.38 -18.10 8.62
CA LYS A 80 -8.92 -18.54 7.32
C LYS A 80 -8.29 -17.74 6.16
N ASN A 81 -8.14 -16.42 6.31
CA ASN A 81 -7.50 -15.57 5.31
C ASN A 81 -6.02 -15.92 5.11
N LEU A 82 -5.29 -16.19 6.20
CA LEU A 82 -3.90 -16.66 6.13
C LEU A 82 -3.80 -17.98 5.38
N GLN A 83 -4.65 -18.94 5.69
CA GLN A 83 -4.66 -20.25 5.02
C GLN A 83 -4.96 -20.12 3.53
N ARG A 84 -5.94 -19.27 3.13
CA ARG A 84 -6.22 -19.00 1.71
C ARG A 84 -5.00 -18.42 1.00
N ARG A 85 -4.31 -17.45 1.63
CA ARG A 85 -3.09 -16.83 1.08
C ARG A 85 -1.96 -17.85 0.90
N LEU A 86 -1.74 -18.73 1.87
CA LEU A 86 -0.70 -19.76 1.77
C LEU A 86 -1.02 -20.76 0.66
N LYS A 87 -2.27 -21.25 0.59
CA LYS A 87 -2.71 -22.16 -0.46
C LYS A 87 -2.53 -21.56 -1.87
N SER A 88 -2.88 -20.29 -2.07
CA SER A 88 -2.71 -19.63 -3.37
C SER A 88 -1.24 -19.42 -3.73
N GLN A 89 -0.40 -19.09 -2.76
CA GLN A 89 1.05 -18.98 -2.97
C GLN A 89 1.66 -20.34 -3.34
N ASP A 90 1.31 -21.41 -2.64
CA ASP A 90 1.82 -22.75 -2.92
C ASP A 90 1.39 -23.22 -4.31
N LEU A 91 0.13 -22.98 -4.69
CA LEU A 91 -0.36 -23.25 -6.04
C LEU A 91 0.43 -22.46 -7.09
N ALA A 92 0.64 -21.15 -6.88
CA ALA A 92 1.40 -20.32 -7.81
C ALA A 92 2.85 -20.80 -7.98
N ARG A 93 3.51 -21.25 -6.90
CA ARG A 93 4.85 -21.83 -6.97
C ARG A 93 4.86 -23.13 -7.77
N LYS A 94 3.88 -24.02 -7.58
CA LYS A 94 3.72 -25.26 -8.35
C LYS A 94 3.48 -24.99 -9.83
N LEU A 95 2.60 -24.03 -10.16
CA LEU A 95 2.36 -23.65 -11.56
C LEU A 95 3.61 -23.06 -12.20
N LYS A 96 4.36 -22.22 -11.47
CA LYS A 96 5.63 -21.68 -11.95
C LYS A 96 6.64 -22.79 -12.24
N SER A 97 6.76 -23.80 -11.38
CA SER A 97 7.69 -24.91 -11.61
C SER A 97 7.29 -25.76 -12.82
N ILE A 98 5.98 -26.03 -13.00
CA ILE A 98 5.46 -26.73 -14.19
C ILE A 98 5.76 -25.93 -15.46
N LEU A 99 5.50 -24.62 -15.47
CA LEU A 99 5.80 -23.76 -16.62
C LEU A 99 7.29 -23.77 -16.97
N VAL A 100 8.16 -23.71 -15.97
CA VAL A 100 9.62 -23.77 -16.18
C VAL A 100 10.05 -25.13 -16.75
N LYS A 101 9.49 -26.25 -16.25
CA LYS A 101 9.77 -27.58 -16.80
C LYS A 101 9.33 -27.69 -18.26
N LYS A 102 8.11 -27.23 -18.56
CA LYS A 102 7.55 -27.20 -19.92
C LYS A 102 8.43 -26.40 -20.90
N VAL A 103 8.92 -25.23 -20.50
CA VAL A 103 9.80 -24.40 -21.35
C VAL A 103 11.16 -25.06 -21.57
N ARG A 104 11.67 -25.81 -20.58
CA ARG A 104 12.96 -26.52 -20.66
C ARG A 104 12.90 -27.86 -21.39
N GLY A 105 11.71 -28.34 -21.75
CA GLY A 105 11.52 -29.62 -22.45
C GLY A 105 11.56 -30.86 -21.56
N TYR A 106 11.30 -30.70 -20.25
CA TYR A 106 11.12 -31.81 -19.28
C TYR A 106 9.65 -32.05 -18.95
#